data_AF-A0A517Y1X1-F1
#
_entry.id   AF-A0A517Y1X1-F1
#
_cell.length_a   1.000
_cell.length_b   1.000
_cell.length_c   1.000
_cell.angle_alpha   90.00
_cell.angle_beta   90.00
_cell.angle_gamma   90.00
#
_symmetry.space_group_name_H-M   'P 1'
#
loop_
_entity.id
_entity.type
_entity.pdbx_description
1 polymer ?
#
loop_
_entity_poly.entity_id
_entity_poly.type
_entity_poly.pdbx_seq_one_letter_code
_entity_poly.pdbx_strand_id
1 'polypeptide(L)'
;MPHPTTPAGLTPARRRLLALLQHTNFGRVEHLVVRGGEPVLDPMPRVVVEYKFASENGPRPETGNADAALKRQQLDLLALLDRVGDGVIPVLSCKHGLPFQAEVAG
;
A
#
# COMPACT_ATOMS: atom_id res chain seq x y z
N MET A 1 -8.69 -17.01 -2.74
CA MET A 1 -7.96 -17.52 -1.55
C MET A 1 -8.32 -16.64 -0.34
N PRO A 2 -8.52 -17.16 0.88
CA PRO A 2 -8.67 -16.30 2.06
C PRO A 2 -7.34 -15.60 2.33
N HIS A 3 -7.34 -14.27 2.31
CA HIS A 3 -6.15 -13.48 2.61
C HIS A 3 -5.85 -13.58 4.11
N PRO A 4 -4.58 -13.77 4.52
CA PRO A 4 -4.22 -13.75 5.92
C PRO A 4 -4.60 -12.39 6.52
N THR A 5 -5.37 -12.43 7.61
CA THR A 5 -5.81 -11.24 8.37
C THR A 5 -4.69 -10.62 9.20
N THR A 6 -3.55 -11.29 9.30
CA THR A 6 -2.37 -10.84 10.04
C THR A 6 -1.17 -10.58 9.12
N PRO A 7 -0.40 -9.51 9.38
CA PRO A 7 0.76 -9.14 8.57
C PRO A 7 1.88 -10.18 8.60
N ALA A 8 1.87 -11.13 9.54
CA ALA A 8 2.78 -12.28 9.61
C ALA A 8 2.63 -13.26 8.43
N GLY A 9 1.44 -13.38 7.84
CA GLY A 9 1.18 -14.25 6.69
C GLY A 9 1.42 -13.61 5.32
N LEU A 10 1.85 -12.33 5.28
CA LEU A 10 2.12 -11.63 4.04
C LEU A 10 3.54 -11.89 3.54
N THR A 11 3.69 -11.97 2.22
CA THR A 11 5.00 -11.99 1.58
C THR A 11 5.79 -10.71 1.91
N PRO A 12 7.13 -10.77 1.91
CA PRO A 12 7.95 -9.61 2.24
C PRO A 12 7.67 -8.40 1.34
N ALA A 13 7.34 -8.61 0.07
CA ALA A 13 6.97 -7.56 -0.87
C ALA A 13 5.69 -6.81 -0.45
N ARG A 14 4.64 -7.56 -0.06
CA ARG A 14 3.38 -7.00 0.43
C ARG A 14 3.58 -6.20 1.72
N ARG A 15 4.38 -6.71 2.66
CA ARG A 15 4.71 -6.00 3.91
C ARG A 15 5.48 -4.70 3.63
N ARG A 16 6.43 -4.73 2.69
CA ARG A 16 7.18 -3.55 2.25
C ARG A 16 6.27 -2.49 1.63
N LEU A 17 5.30 -2.88 0.80
CA LEU A 17 4.31 -1.94 0.24
C LEU A 17 3.48 -1.28 1.33
N LEU A 18 2.96 -2.05 2.29
CA LEU A 18 2.19 -1.50 3.42
C LEU A 18 3.03 -0.58 4.30
N ALA A 19 4.31 -0.92 4.53
CA ALA A 19 5.23 -0.05 5.27
C ALA A 19 5.50 1.26 4.51
N LEU A 20 5.65 1.19 3.18
CA LEU A 20 5.84 2.36 2.32
C LEU A 20 4.63 3.29 2.35
N LEU A 21 3.40 2.74 2.29
CA LEU A 21 2.17 3.52 2.40
C LEU A 21 2.06 4.21 3.76
N GLN A 22 2.34 3.49 4.85
CA GLN A 22 2.34 4.03 6.21
C GLN A 22 3.39 5.13 6.40
N HIS A 23 4.61 4.92 5.88
CA HIS A 23 5.69 5.91 5.94
C HIS A 23 5.38 7.14 5.09
N THR A 24 4.71 6.96 3.95
CA THR A 24 4.28 8.07 3.08
C THR A 24 3.25 8.95 3.76
N ASN A 25 2.37 8.37 4.59
CA ASN A 25 1.24 9.00 5.28
C ASN A 25 0.21 9.62 4.30
N PHE A 26 0.59 10.62 3.52
CA PHE A 26 -0.21 11.19 2.44
C PHE A 26 0.58 11.18 1.14
N GLY A 27 -0.02 10.62 0.10
CA GLY A 27 0.62 10.58 -1.21
C GLY A 27 0.03 9.54 -2.12
N ARG A 28 0.75 9.25 -3.20
CA ARG A 28 0.39 8.21 -4.16
C ARG A 28 1.65 7.51 -4.67
N VAL A 29 1.51 6.23 -4.97
CA VAL A 29 2.53 5.40 -5.62
C VAL A 29 2.11 5.27 -7.08
N GLU A 30 2.98 5.62 -7.99
CA GLU A 30 2.74 5.58 -9.43
C GLU A 30 3.60 4.48 -10.06
N HIS A 31 3.07 3.88 -11.12
CA HIS A 31 3.73 2.79 -11.87
C HIS A 31 4.11 1.60 -10.98
N LEU A 32 3.23 1.20 -10.06
CA LEU A 32 3.46 0.03 -9.22
C LEU A 32 3.25 -1.24 -10.06
N VAL A 33 4.33 -1.93 -10.38
CA VAL A 33 4.28 -3.21 -11.09
C VAL A 33 3.82 -4.31 -10.13
N VAL A 34 2.95 -5.19 -10.61
CA VAL A 34 2.45 -6.36 -9.90
C VAL A 34 2.80 -7.58 -10.73
N ARG A 35 3.42 -8.59 -10.12
CA ARG A 35 3.73 -9.87 -10.76
C ARG A 35 3.22 -11.02 -9.92
N GLY A 36 2.42 -11.91 -10.50
CA GLY A 36 1.79 -13.02 -9.78
C GLY A 36 1.05 -12.63 -8.49
N GLY A 37 0.47 -11.41 -8.42
CA GLY A 37 -0.19 -10.88 -7.23
C GLY A 37 0.75 -10.32 -6.16
N GLU A 38 2.02 -10.11 -6.51
CA GLU A 38 3.03 -9.50 -5.65
C GLU A 38 3.49 -8.14 -6.18
N PRO A 39 3.56 -7.10 -5.32
CA PRO A 39 4.03 -5.79 -5.74
C PRO A 39 5.56 -5.81 -5.93
N VAL A 40 6.02 -5.39 -7.10
CA VAL A 40 7.44 -5.26 -7.41
C VAL A 40 7.89 -3.87 -6.99
N LEU A 41 8.73 -3.84 -5.95
CA LEU A 41 9.32 -2.61 -5.39
C LEU A 41 10.76 -2.38 -5.85
N ASP A 42 11.26 -3.22 -6.76
CA ASP A 42 12.58 -3.13 -7.36
C ASP A 42 12.44 -3.30 -8.89
N PRO A 43 12.65 -2.25 -9.71
CA PRO A 43 13.07 -0.90 -9.32
C PRO A 43 12.02 -0.16 -8.48
N MET A 44 12.46 0.78 -7.62
CA MET A 44 11.57 1.48 -6.70
C MET A 44 10.49 2.25 -7.46
N PRO A 45 9.19 2.00 -7.20
CA PRO A 45 8.11 2.70 -7.88
C PRO A 45 8.12 4.18 -7.53
N ARG A 46 7.50 5.01 -8.37
CA ARG A 46 7.50 6.45 -8.17
C ARG A 46 6.55 6.81 -7.03
N VAL A 47 7.11 7.13 -5.86
CA VAL A 47 6.31 7.57 -4.71
C VAL A 47 6.24 9.09 -4.68
N VAL A 48 5.03 9.62 -4.79
CA VAL A 48 4.72 11.05 -4.67
C VAL A 48 4.12 11.29 -3.30
N VAL A 49 4.88 11.91 -2.40
CA VAL A 49 4.39 12.30 -1.08
C VAL A 49 3.66 13.64 -1.20
N GLU A 50 2.38 13.68 -0.80
CA GLU A 50 1.57 14.90 -0.81
C GLU A 50 1.66 15.60 0.55
N TYR A 51 2.36 16.73 0.58
CA TYR A 51 2.41 17.59 1.74
C TYR A 51 1.22 18.56 1.73
N LYS A 52 0.27 18.36 2.65
CA LYS A 52 -0.75 19.38 2.94
C LYS A 52 -0.12 20.48 3.79
N PHE A 53 -0.02 21.69 3.24
CA PHE A 53 0.27 22.89 4.02
C PHE A 53 -1.00 23.30 4.80
N ALA A 54 -0.85 23.68 6.08
CA ALA A 54 -1.91 24.04 7.03
C ALA A 54 -2.81 22.90 7.56
N SER A 55 -2.42 21.63 7.40
CA SER A 55 -3.04 20.49 8.10
C SER A 55 -2.00 19.85 9.01
N GLU A 56 -2.41 19.39 10.18
CA GLU A 56 -1.55 18.75 11.19
C GLU A 56 -0.86 17.51 10.60
N ASN A 57 0.32 17.68 9.99
CA ASN A 57 1.23 16.59 9.58
C ASN A 57 1.98 16.05 10.81
N GLY A 58 1.30 16.00 11.96
CA GLY A 58 1.87 15.50 13.19
C GLY A 58 2.29 14.04 13.01
N PRO A 59 3.48 13.64 13.48
CA PRO A 59 3.90 12.25 13.44
C PRO A 59 2.87 11.43 14.21
N ARG A 60 2.10 10.58 13.51
CA ARG A 60 1.14 9.71 14.17
C ARG A 60 1.92 8.56 14.83
N PRO A 61 1.89 8.39 16.15
CA PRO A 61 2.65 7.36 16.88
C PRO A 61 2.06 5.94 16.71
N GLU A 62 1.37 5.67 15.61
CA GLU A 62 0.82 4.35 15.31
C GLU A 62 1.80 3.47 14.51
N THR A 63 3.02 3.94 14.24
CA THR A 63 4.12 3.16 13.63
C THR A 63 4.56 1.95 14.47
N GLY A 64 4.11 1.84 15.72
CA GLY A 64 4.56 0.81 16.66
C GLY A 64 3.85 -0.54 16.61
N ASN A 65 2.69 -0.68 15.95
CA ASN A 65 1.93 -1.93 16.03
C ASN A 65 1.87 -2.64 14.67
N ALA A 66 3.00 -3.23 14.28
CA ALA A 66 3.08 -4.20 13.20
C ALA A 66 2.19 -5.46 13.43
N ASP A 67 1.45 -5.52 14.54
CA ASP A 67 0.50 -6.56 14.93
C ASP A 67 -0.97 -6.07 14.93
N ALA A 68 -1.24 -4.79 14.64
CA ALA A 68 -2.62 -4.34 14.49
C ALA A 68 -3.24 -5.04 13.28
N ALA A 69 -4.38 -5.72 13.49
CA ALA A 69 -5.11 -6.43 12.46
C ALA A 69 -5.23 -5.58 11.18
N LEU A 70 -4.96 -6.19 10.02
CA LEU A 70 -5.00 -5.50 8.73
C LEU A 70 -6.35 -4.77 8.58
N LYS A 71 -6.31 -3.46 8.38
CA LYS A 71 -7.53 -2.70 8.12
C LYS A 71 -8.16 -3.19 6.83
N ARG A 72 -9.48 -3.07 6.72
CA ARG A 72 -10.23 -3.50 5.53
C ARG A 72 -9.62 -2.95 4.23
N GLN A 73 -9.14 -1.71 4.24
CA GLN A 73 -8.45 -1.07 3.12
C GLN A 73 -7.18 -1.81 2.69
N GLN A 74 -6.37 -2.30 3.63
CA GLN A 74 -5.16 -3.07 3.33
C GLN A 74 -5.51 -4.45 2.78
N LEU A 75 -6.55 -5.10 3.32
CA LEU A 75 -7.07 -6.36 2.78
C LEU A 75 -7.60 -6.19 1.34
N ASP A 76 -8.28 -5.07 1.07
CA ASP A 76 -8.81 -4.74 -0.25
C ASP A 76 -7.68 -4.52 -1.26
N LEU A 77 -6.63 -3.80 -0.88
CA LEU A 77 -5.41 -3.65 -1.68
C LEU A 77 -4.77 -5.01 -1.99
N LEU A 78 -4.67 -5.91 -1.01
CA LEU A 78 -4.11 -7.24 -1.21
C LEU A 78 -4.95 -8.08 -2.17
N ALA A 79 -6.28 -8.03 -2.05
CA ALA A 79 -7.19 -8.69 -2.97
C ALA A 79 -7.12 -8.08 -4.38
N LEU A 80 -6.92 -6.77 -4.48
CA LEU A 80 -6.71 -6.09 -5.76
C LEU A 80 -5.41 -6.57 -6.43
N LEU A 81 -4.31 -6.70 -5.69
CA LEU A 81 -3.05 -7.24 -6.21
C LEU A 81 -3.26 -8.67 -6.76
N ASP A 82 -3.94 -9.53 -6.00
CA ASP A 82 -4.30 -10.90 -6.42
C ASP A 82 -5.14 -10.90 -7.70
N ARG A 83 -6.12 -9.98 -7.80
CA ARG A 83 -6.97 -9.80 -8.99
C ARG A 83 -6.19 -9.33 -10.21
N VAL A 84 -5.26 -8.39 -10.02
CA VAL A 84 -4.39 -7.90 -11.09
C VAL A 84 -3.52 -9.03 -11.62
N GLY A 85 -2.99 -9.88 -10.73
CA GLY A 85 -2.13 -11.00 -11.11
C GLY A 85 -0.81 -10.48 -11.67
N ASP A 86 -0.76 -10.25 -12.98
CA ASP A 86 0.39 -9.64 -13.65
C ASP A 86 -0.06 -8.35 -14.35
N GLY A 87 0.49 -7.21 -13.95
CA GLY A 87 0.07 -5.93 -14.48
C GLY A 87 0.75 -4.74 -13.84
N VAL A 88 0.25 -3.55 -14.16
CA VAL A 88 0.72 -2.28 -13.58
C VAL A 88 -0.47 -1.57 -12.97
N ILE A 89 -0.30 -1.12 -11.74
CA ILE A 89 -1.17 -0.17 -11.06
C ILE A 89 -0.59 1.21 -11.37
N PRO A 90 -1.13 1.95 -12.36
CA PRO A 90 -0.63 3.27 -12.74
C PRO A 90 -0.61 4.24 -11.57
N VAL A 91 -1.64 4.21 -10.71
CA VAL A 91 -1.76 5.10 -9.55
C VAL A 91 -2.38 4.36 -8.37
N LEU A 92 -1.72 4.42 -7.22
CA LEU A 92 -2.18 3.93 -5.92
C LEU A 92 -2.10 5.07 -4.90
N SER A 93 -3.23 5.68 -4.60
CA SER A 93 -3.33 6.77 -3.63
C SER A 93 -3.45 6.26 -2.19
N CYS A 94 -2.79 6.96 -1.27
CA CYS A 94 -2.72 6.69 0.15
C CYS A 94 -3.11 7.94 0.95
N LYS A 95 -3.92 7.77 2.01
CA LYS A 95 -4.26 8.84 2.95
C LYS A 95 -4.14 8.31 4.37
N HIS A 96 -3.51 9.07 5.25
CA HIS A 96 -3.22 8.68 6.64
C HIS A 96 -2.53 7.31 6.77
N GLY A 97 -1.65 6.96 5.83
CA GLY A 97 -0.92 5.69 5.83
C GLY A 97 -1.73 4.49 5.35
N LEU A 98 -2.97 4.72 4.88
CA LEU A 98 -3.89 3.69 4.42
C LEU A 98 -4.19 3.84 2.93
N PRO A 99 -4.25 2.73 2.17
CA PRO A 99 -4.63 2.77 0.76
C PRO A 99 -6.05 3.30 0.63
N PHE A 100 -6.21 4.35 -0.17
CA PHE A 100 -7.47 5.04 -0.36
C PHE A 100 -8.11 4.68 -1.69
N GLN A 101 -7.31 4.63 -2.75
CA GLN A 101 -7.79 4.39 -4.11
C GLN A 101 -6.67 3.82 -4.96
N ALA A 102 -7.00 2.91 -5.87
CA ALA A 102 -6.08 2.39 -6.87
C ALA A 102 -6.73 2.44 -8.25
N GLU A 103 -5.94 2.75 -9.27
CA GLU A 103 -6.32 2.71 -10.67
C GLU A 103 -5.65 1.50 -11.29
N VAL A 104 -6.42 0.65 -11.98
CA VAL A 104 -5.93 -0.56 -12.65
C VAL A 104 -6.38 -0.52 -14.11
N ALA A 105 -5.50 -0.96 -15.02
CA ALA A 105 -5.89 -1.18 -16.41
C ALA A 105 -6.88 -2.36 -16.47
N GLY A 106 -8.03 -2.15 -17.12
CA GLY A 106 -9.12 -3.13 -17.27
C GLY A 106 -9.14 -3.77 -18.65
#